data_AF-A0A392REN8-F1
#
_entry.id   AF-A0A392REN8-F1
#
_cell.length_a   1.000
_cell.length_b   1.000
_cell.length_c   1.000
_cell.angle_alpha   90.00
_cell.angle_beta   90.00
_cell.angle_gamma   90.00
#
_symmetry.space_group_name_H-M   'P 1'
#
loop_
_entity.id
_entity.type
_entity.pdbx_description
1 polymer ?
#
loop_
_entity_poly.entity_id
_entity_poly.type
_entity_poly.pdbx_seq_one_letter_code
_entity_poly.pdbx_strand_id
1 'polypeptide(L)' 'PHYNLNLQSISVNGQALQIDASVFATSNNRGTIVDSGTTLAYLAEEAYDPFVNAQS' A
#
# COMPACT_ATOMS: atom_id res chain seq x y z
N PRO A 1 5.44 17.87 6.88
CA PRO A 1 4.75 16.93 7.80
C PRO A 1 3.92 15.96 6.95
N HIS A 2 3.87 14.69 7.33
CA HIS A 2 3.10 13.67 6.62
C HIS A 2 1.96 13.17 7.51
N TYR A 3 0.91 12.62 6.90
CA TYR A 3 -0.21 12.04 7.62
C TYR A 3 -0.14 10.52 7.53
N ASN A 4 -0.02 9.85 8.68
CA ASN A 4 -0.01 8.40 8.74
C ASN A 4 -1.44 7.86 8.57
N LEU A 5 -1.58 6.81 7.79
CA LEU A 5 -2.82 6.08 7.59
C LEU A 5 -2.67 4.63 8.07
N ASN A 6 -3.79 4.05 8.49
CA ASN A 6 -3.90 2.60 8.65
C ASN A 6 -4.45 2.02 7.34
N LEU A 7 -3.58 1.51 6.47
CA LEU A 7 -3.98 0.84 5.24
C LEU A 7 -4.42 -0.59 5.56
N GLN A 8 -5.65 -0.96 5.18
CA GLN A 8 -6.21 -2.28 5.48
C GLN A 8 -6.16 -3.23 4.29
N SER A 9 -6.37 -2.71 3.08
CA SER A 9 -6.44 -3.50 1.85
C SER A 9 -6.23 -2.62 0.64
N ILE A 10 -5.80 -3.24 -0.47
CA ILE A 10 -5.78 -2.61 -1.79
C ILE A 10 -6.81 -3.32 -2.66
N SER A 11 -7.59 -2.56 -3.43
CA SER A 11 -8.53 -3.09 -4.40
C SER A 11 -8.24 -2.53 -5.79
N VAL A 12 -8.28 -3.38 -6.80
CA VAL A 12 -8.16 -3.01 -8.21
C VAL A 12 -9.48 -3.36 -8.90
N ASN A 13 -10.07 -2.40 -9.63
CA ASN A 13 -11.37 -2.57 -10.28
C ASN A 13 -12.48 -3.08 -9.33
N GLY A 14 -12.45 -2.64 -8.06
CA GLY A 14 -13.41 -3.05 -7.03
C GLY A 14 -13.17 -4.44 -6.42
N GLN A 15 -12.12 -5.15 -6.83
CA GLN A 15 -11.75 -6.45 -6.28
C GLN A 15 -10.56 -6.31 -5.33
N ALA A 16 -10.73 -6.76 -4.09
CA ALA A 16 -9.67 -6.75 -3.09
C ALA A 16 -8.58 -7.77 -3.46
N LEU A 17 -7.33 -7.32 -3.43
CA LEU A 17 -6.17 -8.16 -3.65
C LEU A 17 -5.91 -9.04 -2.42
N GLN A 18 -5.51 -10.29 -2.66
CA GLN A 18 -5.11 -11.22 -1.60
C GLN A 18 -3.68 -10.91 -1.13
N ILE A 19 -3.55 -9.87 -0.31
CA ILE A 19 -2.29 -9.45 0.32
C ILE A 19 -2.42 -9.67 1.82
N ASP A 20 -1.40 -10.24 2.45
CA ASP A 20 -1.38 -10.40 3.90
C ASP A 20 -1.43 -9.02 4.59
N ALA A 21 -2.40 -8.82 5.49
CA ALA A 21 -2.60 -7.53 6.15
C ALA A 21 -1.40 -7.08 6.99
N SER A 22 -0.53 -8.01 7.42
CA SER A 22 0.71 -7.68 8.12
C SER A 22 1.68 -6.85 7.28
N VAL A 23 1.58 -6.91 5.94
CA VAL A 23 2.35 -6.07 5.02
C VAL A 23 2.05 -4.58 5.24
N PHE A 24 0.84 -4.25 5.70
CA PHE A 24 0.39 -2.87 5.94
C PHE A 24 0.46 -2.47 7.43
N ALA A 25 0.83 -3.39 8.32
CA ALA A 25 0.90 -3.11 9.75
C ALA A 25 1.93 -2.00 10.04
N THR A 26 1.52 -1.01 10.82
CA THR A 26 2.42 0.07 11.22
C THR A 26 3.41 -0.43 12.27
N SER A 27 4.68 -0.14 12.06
CA SER A 27 5.78 -0.42 12.97
C SER A 27 6.79 0.74 12.92
N ASN A 28 7.90 0.64 13.66
CA ASN A 28 8.92 1.68 13.66
C ASN A 28 9.57 1.91 12.27
N ASN A 29 9.50 0.94 11.36
CA ASN A 29 10.14 0.99 10.05
C ASN A 29 9.17 0.75 8.88
N ARG A 30 7.86 0.67 9.16
CA ARG A 30 6.84 0.36 8.15
C ARG A 30 5.55 1.10 8.46
N GLY A 31 4.87 1.59 7.42
CA GLY A 31 3.60 2.28 7.55
C GLY A 31 3.17 2.89 6.23
N THR A 32 1.98 3.49 6.21
CA THR A 32 1.44 4.18 5.05
C THR A 32 1.31 5.66 5.36
N ILE A 33 1.78 6.50 4.44
CA ILE A 33 1.71 7.96 4.59
C ILE A 33 1.04 8.60 3.39
N VAL A 34 0.39 9.74 3.63
CA VAL A 34 0.07 10.72 2.59
C VAL A 34 1.19 11.74 2.55
N ASP A 35 1.87 11.83 1.40
CA ASP A 35 2.99 12.74 1.19
C ASP A 35 2.83 13.56 -0.10
N SER A 36 2.53 14.85 0.06
CA SER A 36 2.43 15.81 -1.05
C SER A 36 3.77 16.14 -1.72
N GLY A 37 4.90 15.71 -1.13
CA GLY A 37 6.24 15.89 -1.69
C GLY A 37 6.66 14.79 -2.68
N THR A 38 5.84 13.75 -2.87
CA THR A 38 6.13 12.63 -3.77
C THR A 38 5.19 12.62 -4.97
N THR A 39 5.74 12.36 -6.16
CA THR A 39 4.95 12.27 -7.41
C THR A 39 4.30 10.90 -7.58
N LEU A 40 4.97 9.84 -7.12
CA LEU A 40 4.56 8.44 -7.29
C LEU A 40 4.16 7.83 -5.96
N ALA A 41 3.20 6.90 -6.01
CA ALA A 41 2.94 6.01 -4.88
C ALA A 41 4.00 4.90 -4.84
N TYR A 42 4.56 4.67 -3.66
CA TYR A 42 5.48 3.57 -3.42
C TYR A 42 4.76 2.51 -2.59
N LEU A 43 4.81 1.26 -3.06
CA LEU A 43 4.26 0.11 -2.36
C LEU A 43 5.41 -0.71 -1.77
N ALA A 44 5.14 -1.38 -0.66
CA ALA A 44 6.00 -2.46 -0.19
C ALA A 44 6.08 -3.53 -1.29
N GLU A 45 7.25 -4.18 -1.44
CA GLU A 45 7.47 -5.18 -2.49
C GLU A 45 6.38 -6.26 -2.48
N GLU A 46 5.98 -6.70 -1.29
CA GLU A 46 4.96 -7.72 -1.08
C GLU A 46 3.55 -7.29 -1.56
N ALA A 47 3.32 -5.98 -1.72
CA ALA A 47 2.09 -5.39 -2.24
C ALA A 47 2.23 -4.90 -3.69
N TYR A 48 3.44 -4.66 -4.18
CA TYR A 48 3.71 -4.15 -5.52
C TYR A 48 3.37 -5.18 -6.60
N ASP A 49 3.90 -6.40 -6.49
CA ASP A 49 3.68 -7.44 -7.50
C ASP A 49 2.20 -7.81 -7.65
N PRO A 50 1.42 -8.07 -6.56
CA PRO A 50 -0.01 -8.30 -6.68
C PRO A 50 -0.77 -7.12 -7.31
N PHE A 51 -0.35 -5.88 -7.02
CA PHE A 51 -0.98 -4.69 -7.57
C PHE A 51 -0.76 -4.57 -9.08
N VAL A 52 0.48 -4.70 -9.56
CA VAL A 52 0.80 -4.59 -10.99
C VAL A 52 0.18 -5.74 -11.78
N ASN A 53 0.22 -6.96 -11.25
CA ASN A 53 -0.39 -8.12 -11.90
C ASN A 53 -1.91 -7.99 -12.03
N ALA A 54 -2.59 -7.33 -11.10
CA ALA A 54 -4.03 -7.10 -11.16
C ALA A 54 -4.45 -6.01 -12.17
N GLN A 55 -3.50 -5.20 -12.68
CA GLN A 55 -3.74 -4.20 -13.72
C GLN A 55 -3.61 -4.77 -15.15
N SER A 56 -3.15 -6.01 -15.27
CA SER A 56 -2.88 -6.71 -16.54
C SER A 56 -4.05 -7.59 -16.94
#